data_AF-A0A9N9J811-F1
#
_entry.id   AF-A0A9N9J811-F1
#
_cell.length_a   1.000
_cell.length_b   1.000
_cell.length_c   1.000
_cell.angle_alpha   90.00
_cell.angle_beta   90.00
_cell.angle_gamma   90.00
#
_symmetry.space_group_name_H-M   'P 1'
#
loop_
_entity.id
_entity.type
_entity.pdbx_description
1 polymer ?
#
loop_
_entity_poly.entity_id
_entity_poly.type
_entity_poly.pdbx_seq_one_letter_code
_entity_poly.pdbx_strand_id
1 'polypeptide(L)' 'ALEWIPYEKFENIEKIGEGGFAEVYLADWEEGPIFYWSKYNQWKRSGEVK' A
#
# COMPACT_ATOMS: atom_id res chain seq x y z
N ALA A 1 -2.57 8.33 11.50
CA ALA A 1 -3.61 8.80 10.55
C ALA A 1 -4.07 7.60 9.74
N LEU A 2 -5.31 7.62 9.25
CA LEU A 2 -5.82 6.60 8.33
C LEU A 2 -5.44 6.99 6.90
N GLU A 3 -4.95 6.04 6.12
CA GLU A 3 -4.65 6.20 4.70
C GLU A 3 -5.51 5.24 3.88
N TRP A 4 -6.14 5.75 2.82
CA TRP A 4 -6.90 4.96 1.86
C TRP A 4 -6.07 4.79 0.59
N ILE A 5 -5.94 3.54 0.13
CA ILE A 5 -5.13 3.18 -1.03
C ILE A 5 -6.05 2.62 -2.12
N PRO A 6 -6.04 3.17 -3.34
CA PRO A 6 -6.76 2.58 -4.46
C PRO A 6 -6.26 1.17 -4.76
N TYR A 7 -7.17 0.25 -5.06
CA TYR A 7 -6.82 -1.15 -5.29
C TYR A 7 -5.86 -1.32 -6.48
N GLU A 8 -5.96 -0.45 -7.48
CA GLU A 8 -5.13 -0.44 -8.69
C GLU A 8 -3.64 -0.13 -8.43
N LYS A 9 -3.28 0.23 -7.19
CA LYS A 9 -1.90 0.47 -6.76
C LYS A 9 -1.19 -0.80 -6.28
N PHE A 10 -1.90 -1.92 -6.17
CA PHE A 10 -1.34 -3.20 -5.79
C PHE A 10 -1.02 -4.03 -7.02
N GLU A 11 0.17 -4.62 -7.05
CA GLU A 11 0.65 -5.50 -8.12
C GLU A 11 0.91 -6.92 -7.58
N ASN A 12 1.11 -7.89 -8.48
CA ASN A 12 1.43 -9.29 -8.13
C ASN A 12 0.50 -9.88 -7.04
N ILE A 13 -0.81 -9.69 -7.22
CA ILE A 13 -1.82 -10.05 -6.23
C ILE A 13 -2.06 -11.57 -6.22
N GLU A 14 -1.79 -12.21 -5.09
CA GLU A 14 -1.95 -13.66 -4.87
C GLU A 14 -2.85 -13.93 -3.68
N LYS A 15 -3.85 -14.81 -3.82
CA LYS A 15 -4.69 -15.24 -2.69
C LYS A 15 -3.90 -16.23 -1.83
N ILE A 16 -3.69 -15.90 -0.56
CA ILE A 16 -2.93 -16.73 0.39
C ILE A 16 -3.82 -17.41 1.44
N GLY A 17 -5.10 -17.05 1.50
CA GLY A 17 -6.03 -17.69 2.42
C GLY A 17 -7.47 -17.20 2.29
N GLU A 18 -8.38 -17.95 2.91
CA GLU A 18 -9.79 -17.62 3.05
C GLU A 18 -10.29 -18.13 4.40
N GLY A 19 -11.06 -17.30 5.09
CA GLY A 19 -11.81 -17.66 6.29
C GLY A 19 -13.29 -17.38 6.10
N GLY A 20 -14.11 -17.64 7.12
CA GLY A 20 -15.57 -17.50 7.03
C GLY A 20 -16.10 -16.08 6.77
N PHE A 21 -15.25 -15.06 6.84
CA PHE A 21 -15.65 -13.65 6.69
C PHE A 21 -14.75 -12.84 5.74
N ALA A 22 -13.65 -13.40 5.25
CA ALA A 22 -12.69 -12.64 4.44
C ALA A 22 -11.74 -13.56 3.66
N GLU A 23 -11.24 -13.03 2.56
CA GLU A 23 -10.10 -13.56 1.81
C GLU A 23 -8.86 -12.73 2.13
N VAL A 24 -7.69 -13.37 2.14
CA VAL A 24 -6.40 -12.73 2.40
C VAL A 24 -5.54 -12.83 1.15
N TYR A 25 -4.99 -11.70 0.73
CA TYR A 25 -4.13 -11.58 -0.44
C TYR A 25 -2.77 -11.03 -0.04
N LEU A 26 -1.72 -11.58 -0.67
CA LEU A 26 -0.39 -10.99 -0.72
C LEU A 26 -0.32 -10.11 -1.97
N ALA A 27 0.26 -8.92 -1.87
CA ALA A 27 0.44 -8.03 -3.01
C ALA A 27 1.66 -7.12 -2.81
N ASP A 28 2.26 -6.73 -3.92
CA ASP A 28 3.30 -5.71 -3.95
C ASP A 28 2.68 -4.32 -3.97
N TRP A 29 3.29 -3.39 -3.23
CA TRP A 29 2.90 -1.99 -3.20
C TRP A 29 4.13 -1.10 -3.37
N GLU A 30 4.49 -0.81 -4.64
CA GLU A 30 5.72 -0.09 -4.96
C GLU A 30 5.80 1.29 -4.29
N GLU A 31 4.69 2.02 -4.19
CA GLU A 31 4.67 3.36 -3.59
C GLU A 31 4.89 3.35 -2.07
N GLY A 32 4.63 2.22 -1.41
CA GLY A 32 4.77 2.05 0.04
C GLY A 32 3.92 3.01 0.89
N PRO A 33 3.89 2.84 2.23
CA PRO A 33 3.15 3.72 3.14
C PRO A 33 3.67 5.16 3.17
N ILE A 34 2.78 6.11 3.47
CA ILE A 34 3.19 7.45 3.86
C ILE A 34 4.10 7.36 5.08
N PHE A 35 5.29 7.95 4.98
CA PHE A 35 6.30 7.93 6.02
C PHE A 35 6.40 9.26 6.78
N TYR A 36 6.43 10.40 6.07
CA TYR A 36 6.49 11.72 6.73
C TYR A 36 6.00 12.87 5.85
N TRP A 37 5.73 14.02 6.49
CA TRP A 37 5.47 15.29 5.82
C TRP A 37 6.77 16.07 5.63
N SER A 38 7.13 16.36 4.38
CA SER A 38 8.36 17.08 4.07
C SER A 38 8.22 18.59 4.26
N LYS A 39 9.36 19.27 4.40
CA LYS A 39 9.45 20.75 4.44
C LYS A 39 8.93 21.45 3.17
N TYR A 40 8.71 20.70 2.09
CA TYR A 40 8.18 21.21 0.82
C TYR A 40 6.66 21.06 0.71
N ASN A 41 5.98 20.78 1.83
CA ASN A 41 4.54 20.53 1.87
C ASN A 41 4.09 19.37 0.96
N GLN A 42 4.86 18.28 1.00
CA GLN A 42 4.57 17.05 0.27
C GLN A 42 4.69 15.85 1.21
N TRP A 43 3.73 14.92 1.14
CA TRP A 43 3.86 13.61 1.76
C TRP A 43 4.95 12.80 1.06
N LYS A 44 5.85 12.23 1.85
CA LYS A 44 6.87 11.30 1.38
C LYS A 44 6.46 9.90 1.79
N ARG A 45 6.60 8.97 0.86
CA ARG A 45 6.28 7.56 1.03
C ARG A 45 7.58 6.76 1.19
N SER A 46 7.49 5.58 1.78
CA SER A 46 8.65 4.71 1.94
C SER A 46 9.00 3.91 0.70
N GLY A 47 8.10 3.85 -0.29
CA GLY A 47 8.37 3.22 -1.58
C GLY A 47 9.50 3.92 -2.33
N GLU A 48 10.25 3.15 -3.11
CA GLU A 48 11.30 3.70 -3.96
C GLU A 48 10.66 4.52 -5.09
N VAL A 49 10.92 5.81 -5.11
CA VAL A 49 10.71 6.61 -6.33
C VAL A 49 11.83 6.21 -7.29
N LYS A 50 11.53 5.32 -8.24
CA LYS A 50 12.41 5.09 -9.40
C LYS A 50 12.54 6.35 -10.23
#